data_AF-A0A8J5RT61-F1
#
_entry.id   AF-A0A8J5RT61-F1
#
_cell.length_a   1.000
_cell.length_b   1.000
_cell.length_c   1.000
_cell.angle_alpha   90.00
_cell.angle_beta   90.00
_cell.angle_gamma   90.00
#
_symmetry.space_group_name_H-M   'P 1'
#
loop_
_entity.id
_entity.type
_entity.pdbx_description
1 polymer ?
#
loop_
_entity_poly.entity_id
_entity_poly.type
_entity_poly.pdbx_seq_one_letter_code
_entity_poly.pdbx_strand_id
1 'polypeptide(L)'
;MFQIWQSQFVQVVNNSPYETAYFRMMLDRANAVVMIQPSLISFSFQSGPEPVLLDVTAIATDKILLLDSYFTVVIFHGITIAQWRNAAPHEEADTIIRERFPVPRLVVCDQYGSQARFLLAKLNPSITYNSDNPSPGGDVIFTDDVSFQPTTWWCWSRRRTSASTRATRSIASTSHLSCLLASTRPPPSPPRTVILDADTGVSVRLFLPKLQEPSKKLLVVVFFHGGVFFIESDGSVTYHNYVNSLDAAVGVLVVSVDYREN
;
A
#
# COMPACT_ATOMS: atom_id res chain seq x y z
N MET A 1 3.78 11.89 -3.30
CA MET A 1 4.81 11.03 -2.69
C MET A 1 4.72 10.97 -1.18
N PHE A 2 4.18 11.97 -0.46
CA PHE A 2 4.14 11.94 1.01
C PHE A 2 3.17 10.89 1.56
N GLN A 3 1.97 10.79 0.97
CA GLN A 3 0.90 9.92 1.44
C GLN A 3 1.24 8.43 1.40
N ILE A 4 2.12 7.99 0.47
CA ILE A 4 2.52 6.57 0.39
C ILE A 4 3.34 6.14 1.62
N TRP A 5 4.18 7.02 2.18
CA TRP A 5 5.01 6.71 3.33
C TRP A 5 4.22 6.67 4.65
N GLN A 6 3.10 7.38 4.70
CA GLN A 6 2.14 7.37 5.81
C GLN A 6 1.03 6.33 5.61
N SER A 7 1.01 5.63 4.47
CA SER A 7 -0.01 4.64 4.19
C SER A 7 0.24 3.33 4.93
N GLN A 8 -0.84 2.60 5.19
CA GLN A 8 -0.84 1.24 5.75
C GLN A 8 -0.05 0.21 4.91
N PHE A 9 0.32 0.55 3.68
CA PHE A 9 1.16 -0.31 2.84
C PHE A 9 2.61 -0.34 3.30
N VAL A 10 3.10 0.80 3.81
CA VAL A 10 4.48 1.00 4.28
C VAL A 10 4.55 0.92 5.80
N GLN A 11 3.64 1.63 6.50
CA GLN A 11 3.54 1.58 7.95
C GLN A 11 2.66 0.41 8.38
N VAL A 12 3.30 -0.68 8.78
CA VAL A 12 2.62 -1.92 9.22
C VAL A 12 2.29 -1.92 10.72
N VAL A 13 2.72 -0.88 11.45
CA VAL A 13 2.42 -0.73 12.87
C VAL A 13 0.91 -0.56 13.02
N ASN A 14 0.32 -1.25 14.01
CA ASN A 14 -1.13 -1.30 14.26
C ASN A 14 -1.97 -2.11 13.25
N ASN A 15 -1.34 -2.78 12.26
CA ASN A 15 -2.01 -3.74 11.39
C ASN A 15 -1.55 -5.17 11.71
N SER A 16 -2.45 -6.14 11.58
CA SER A 16 -2.03 -7.55 11.63
C SER A 16 -1.20 -7.91 10.37
N PRO A 17 -0.31 -8.93 10.44
CA PRO A 17 0.42 -9.40 9.26
C PRO A 17 -0.51 -9.78 8.10
N TYR A 18 -1.69 -10.31 8.43
CA TYR A 18 -2.72 -10.73 7.50
C TYR A 18 -3.43 -9.57 6.82
N GLU A 19 -3.81 -8.56 7.59
CA GLU A 19 -4.44 -7.33 7.09
C GLU A 19 -3.48 -6.56 6.17
N THR A 20 -2.20 -6.50 6.53
CA THR A 20 -1.15 -5.92 5.67
C THR A 20 -1.02 -6.67 4.35
N ALA A 21 -1.01 -8.01 4.38
CA ALA A 21 -0.95 -8.83 3.17
C ALA A 21 -2.17 -8.61 2.27
N TYR A 22 -3.37 -8.53 2.87
CA TYR A 22 -4.61 -8.23 2.17
C TYR A 22 -4.58 -6.87 1.46
N PHE A 23 -4.16 -5.81 2.15
CA PHE A 23 -4.06 -4.48 1.55
C PHE A 23 -3.07 -4.46 0.38
N ARG A 24 -1.89 -5.08 0.54
CA ARG A 24 -0.88 -5.16 -0.53
C ARG A 24 -1.36 -5.95 -1.74
N MET A 25 -2.07 -7.06 -1.53
CA MET A 25 -2.67 -7.83 -2.62
C MET A 25 -3.68 -6.98 -3.40
N MET A 26 -4.52 -6.22 -2.69
CA MET A 26 -5.52 -5.38 -3.35
C MET A 26 -4.91 -4.20 -4.10
N LEU A 27 -3.74 -3.71 -3.68
CA LEU A 27 -3.01 -2.64 -4.37
C LEU A 27 -2.63 -2.99 -5.81
N ASP A 28 -2.29 -4.26 -6.08
CA ASP A 28 -1.95 -4.74 -7.43
C ASP A 28 -3.20 -5.03 -8.27
N ARG A 29 -4.32 -5.38 -7.61
CA ARG A 29 -5.52 -5.90 -8.27
C ARG A 29 -6.57 -4.84 -8.57
N ALA A 30 -6.55 -3.70 -7.89
CA ALA A 30 -7.58 -2.68 -7.99
C ALA A 30 -7.01 -1.25 -8.05
N ASN A 31 -7.88 -0.25 -7.88
CA ASN A 31 -7.54 1.16 -8.06
C ASN A 31 -6.56 1.67 -6.98
N ALA A 32 -5.26 1.57 -7.27
CA ALA A 32 -4.18 1.97 -6.38
C ALA A 32 -4.18 3.47 -6.02
N VAL A 33 -4.71 4.34 -6.89
CA VAL A 33 -4.71 5.80 -6.66
C VAL A 33 -5.57 6.17 -5.45
N VAL A 34 -6.81 5.67 -5.39
CA VAL A 34 -7.75 5.95 -4.29
C VAL A 34 -7.25 5.34 -2.97
N MET A 35 -6.50 4.24 -3.06
CA MET A 35 -5.87 3.60 -1.90
C MET A 35 -4.72 4.41 -1.32
N ILE A 36 -3.86 5.00 -2.17
CA ILE A 36 -2.68 5.76 -1.73
C ILE A 36 -3.06 7.19 -1.36
N GLN A 37 -4.02 7.78 -2.07
CA GLN A 37 -4.49 9.14 -1.87
C GLN A 37 -6.01 9.15 -1.67
N PRO A 38 -6.46 8.99 -0.43
CA PRO A 38 -7.87 9.12 -0.08
C PRO A 38 -8.42 10.49 -0.47
N SER A 39 -9.63 10.52 -1.01
CA SER A 39 -10.35 11.77 -1.29
C SER A 39 -11.24 12.15 -0.13
N LEU A 40 -11.34 13.45 0.14
CA LEU A 40 -12.19 14.02 1.16
C LEU A 40 -13.17 14.99 0.50
N ILE A 41 -14.46 14.77 0.68
CA ILE A 41 -15.53 15.64 0.18
C ILE A 41 -16.22 16.26 1.38
N SER A 42 -16.39 17.57 1.38
CA SER A 42 -17.17 18.27 2.40
C SER A 42 -18.54 18.65 1.86
N PHE A 43 -19.53 18.49 2.72
CA PHE A 43 -20.89 18.95 2.51
C PHE A 43 -21.20 20.02 3.55
N SER A 44 -21.67 21.17 3.07
CA SER A 44 -22.23 22.23 3.90
C SER A 44 -23.71 22.40 3.54
N PHE A 45 -24.45 23.14 4.36
CA PHE A 45 -25.82 23.54 4.03
C PHE A 45 -25.86 24.69 3.00
N GLN A 46 -24.77 25.43 2.88
CA GLN A 46 -24.71 26.66 2.08
C GLN A 46 -24.14 26.42 0.67
N SER A 47 -23.33 25.36 0.52
CA SER A 47 -22.65 24.98 -0.71
C SER A 47 -22.83 23.50 -0.99
N GLY A 48 -22.75 23.12 -2.27
CA GLY A 48 -22.84 21.72 -2.70
C GLY A 48 -21.62 20.88 -2.26
N PRO A 49 -21.49 19.63 -2.74
CA PRO A 49 -20.32 18.81 -2.44
C PRO A 49 -19.05 19.44 -3.03
N GLU A 50 -18.09 19.76 -2.17
CA GLU A 50 -16.80 20.34 -2.57
C GLU A 50 -15.64 19.44 -2.13
N PRO A 51 -14.64 19.18 -3.00
CA PRO A 51 -13.45 18.45 -2.62
C PRO A 51 -12.57 19.31 -1.71
N VAL A 52 -12.18 18.75 -0.57
CA VAL A 52 -11.34 19.43 0.44
C VAL A 52 -10.00 18.72 0.58
N LEU A 53 -8.96 19.47 0.95
CA LEU A 53 -7.66 18.90 1.25
C LEU A 53 -7.73 17.98 2.47
N LEU A 54 -6.96 16.89 2.43
CA LEU A 54 -6.87 15.89 3.49
C LEU A 54 -6.05 16.42 4.69
N ASP A 55 -6.59 17.41 5.39
CA ASP A 55 -5.92 18.13 6.46
C ASP A 55 -6.88 18.36 7.64
N VAL A 56 -6.35 18.56 8.85
CA VAL A 56 -7.18 18.78 10.06
C VAL A 56 -8.02 20.05 9.94
N THR A 57 -7.55 21.03 9.17
CA THR A 57 -8.28 22.28 8.87
C THR A 57 -9.60 22.05 8.13
N ALA A 58 -9.80 20.87 7.54
CA ALA A 58 -11.06 20.48 6.91
C ALA A 58 -12.17 20.17 7.94
N ILE A 59 -11.80 19.87 9.18
CA ILE A 59 -12.77 19.55 10.23
C ILE A 59 -13.44 20.84 10.69
N ALA A 60 -14.77 20.88 10.59
CA ALA A 60 -15.59 21.97 11.07
C ALA A 60 -16.83 21.43 11.78
N THR A 61 -17.38 22.21 12.71
CA THR A 61 -18.55 21.83 13.51
C THR A 61 -19.84 21.77 12.68
N ASP A 62 -19.89 22.51 11.58
CA ASP A 62 -21.03 22.75 10.68
C ASP A 62 -20.89 22.07 9.31
N LYS A 63 -19.98 21.09 9.17
CA LYS A 63 -19.78 20.34 7.92
C LYS A 63 -19.87 18.84 8.13
N ILE A 64 -20.32 18.14 7.10
CA ILE A 64 -20.22 16.67 6.99
C ILE A 64 -19.04 16.36 6.08
N LEU A 65 -18.19 15.42 6.46
CA LEU A 65 -17.07 14.97 5.65
C LEU A 65 -17.28 13.53 5.21
N LEU A 66 -17.11 13.27 3.92
CA LEU A 66 -17.05 11.94 3.34
C LEU A 66 -15.61 11.65 2.95
N LEU A 67 -14.98 10.75 3.69
CA LEU A 67 -13.64 10.25 3.37
C LEU A 67 -13.77 8.93 2.64
N ASP A 68 -13.17 8.89 1.47
CA ASP A 68 -13.03 7.67 0.70
C ASP A 68 -11.58 7.21 0.67
N SER A 69 -11.33 6.05 1.30
CA SER A 69 -10.00 5.43 1.39
C SER A 69 -9.94 4.01 0.79
N TYR A 70 -10.80 3.75 -0.19
CA TYR A 70 -10.97 2.44 -0.86
C TYR A 70 -11.50 1.31 0.02
N PHE A 71 -10.83 0.97 1.12
CA PHE A 71 -11.21 -0.12 2.04
C PHE A 71 -12.21 0.33 3.11
N THR A 72 -12.21 1.63 3.42
CA THR A 72 -13.11 2.23 4.40
C THR A 72 -13.69 3.50 3.81
N VAL A 73 -15.02 3.62 3.90
CA VAL A 73 -15.74 4.87 3.62
C VAL A 73 -16.16 5.42 4.97
N VAL A 74 -15.73 6.63 5.31
CA VAL A 74 -16.03 7.26 6.59
C VAL A 74 -16.94 8.45 6.36
N ILE A 75 -18.09 8.48 7.04
CA ILE A 75 -18.98 9.63 7.13
C ILE A 75 -18.76 10.26 8.50
N PHE A 76 -18.25 11.48 8.52
CA PHE A 76 -17.98 12.23 9.73
C PHE A 76 -18.93 13.41 9.86
N HIS A 77 -19.57 13.53 11.02
CA HIS A 77 -20.48 14.63 11.35
C HIS A 77 -19.80 15.59 12.34
N GLY A 78 -19.75 16.87 11.97
CA GLY A 78 -19.41 17.94 12.91
C GLY A 78 -20.42 18.01 14.07
N ILE A 79 -19.99 18.50 15.23
CA ILE A 79 -20.79 18.51 16.46
C ILE A 79 -22.16 19.19 16.30
N THR A 80 -22.26 20.26 15.51
CA THR A 80 -23.51 20.98 15.27
C THR A 80 -24.46 20.15 14.41
N ILE A 81 -23.94 19.37 13.46
CA ILE A 81 -24.72 18.52 12.55
C ILE A 81 -25.08 17.17 13.18
N ALA A 82 -24.23 16.62 14.05
CA ALA A 82 -24.49 15.36 14.73
C ALA A 82 -25.81 15.37 15.52
N GLN A 83 -26.23 16.55 15.99
CA GLN A 83 -27.52 16.75 16.65
C GLN A 83 -28.73 16.58 15.71
N TRP A 84 -28.53 16.68 14.38
CA TRP A 84 -29.58 16.66 13.34
C TRP A 84 -29.44 15.45 12.40
N ARG A 85 -29.19 14.28 13.01
CA ARG A 85 -28.76 12.97 12.46
C ARG A 85 -29.53 12.39 11.25
N ASN A 86 -30.65 12.98 10.83
CA ASN A 86 -31.57 12.40 9.84
C ASN A 86 -31.35 12.87 8.38
N ALA A 87 -30.43 13.80 8.13
CA ALA A 87 -30.23 14.41 6.80
C ALA A 87 -28.85 14.10 6.16
N ALA A 88 -28.13 13.09 6.66
CA ALA A 88 -26.79 12.81 6.16
C ALA A 88 -26.82 12.18 4.74
N PRO A 89 -25.89 12.55 3.84
CA PRO A 89 -25.83 12.09 2.45
C PRO A 89 -25.33 10.65 2.34
N HIS A 90 -26.15 9.70 2.79
CA HIS A 90 -25.85 8.26 2.72
C HIS A 90 -25.83 7.72 1.28
N GLU A 91 -26.52 8.39 0.35
CA GLU A 91 -26.67 7.94 -1.03
C GLU A 91 -25.33 7.82 -1.78
N GLU A 92 -24.42 8.77 -1.57
CA GLU A 92 -23.10 8.75 -2.22
C GLU A 92 -22.21 7.64 -1.66
N ALA A 93 -22.24 7.45 -0.34
CA ALA A 93 -21.53 6.36 0.32
C ALA A 93 -22.06 4.99 -0.14
N ASP A 94 -23.38 4.83 -0.23
CA ASP A 94 -24.02 3.61 -0.71
C ASP A 94 -23.66 3.28 -2.16
N THR A 95 -23.53 4.30 -3.02
CA THR A 95 -23.11 4.13 -4.42
C THR A 95 -21.68 3.58 -4.46
N ILE A 96 -20.77 4.18 -3.69
CA ILE A 96 -19.39 3.71 -3.57
C ILE A 96 -19.32 2.26 -3.05
N ILE A 97 -20.16 1.90 -2.08
CA ILE A 97 -20.21 0.55 -1.50
C ILE A 97 -20.69 -0.48 -2.52
N ARG A 98 -21.70 -0.14 -3.33
CA ARG A 98 -22.28 -1.05 -4.35
C ARG A 98 -21.36 -1.27 -5.54
N GLU A 99 -20.59 -0.27 -5.94
CA GLU A 99 -19.73 -0.35 -7.13
C GLU A 99 -18.39 -1.03 -6.86
N ARG A 100 -17.97 -1.13 -5.58
CA ARG A 100 -16.61 -1.55 -5.24
C ARG A 100 -16.49 -3.00 -4.82
N PHE A 101 -15.39 -3.58 -5.27
CA PHE A 101 -14.92 -4.88 -4.83
C PHE A 101 -13.47 -4.79 -4.35
N PRO A 102 -13.13 -5.25 -3.15
CA PRO A 102 -13.98 -5.78 -2.08
C PRO A 102 -14.89 -4.71 -1.47
N VAL A 103 -16.00 -5.15 -0.88
CA VAL A 103 -16.99 -4.25 -0.28
C VAL A 103 -16.33 -3.42 0.84
N PRO A 104 -16.32 -2.08 0.73
CA PRO A 104 -15.69 -1.23 1.72
C PRO A 104 -16.48 -1.23 3.03
N ARG A 105 -15.77 -1.08 4.14
CA ARG A 105 -16.39 -0.90 5.46
C ARG A 105 -16.91 0.53 5.59
N LEU A 106 -18.21 0.69 5.78
CA LEU A 106 -18.82 1.98 6.13
C LEU A 106 -18.64 2.27 7.63
N VAL A 107 -18.09 3.43 7.96
CA VAL A 107 -17.95 3.91 9.33
C VAL A 107 -18.65 5.26 9.44
N VAL A 108 -19.72 5.31 10.22
CA VAL A 108 -20.40 6.56 10.56
C VAL A 108 -19.90 7.03 11.93
N CYS A 109 -19.41 8.25 12.01
CA CYS A 109 -18.86 8.81 13.24
C CYS A 109 -19.21 10.29 13.42
N ASP A 110 -19.19 10.71 14.67
CA ASP A 110 -19.41 12.09 15.09
C ASP A 110 -18.10 12.67 15.62
N GLN A 111 -18.00 14.00 15.65
CA GLN A 111 -16.90 14.71 16.28
C GLN A 111 -16.76 14.30 17.76
N TYR A 112 -15.54 13.92 18.16
CA TYR A 112 -15.20 13.30 19.46
C TYR A 112 -15.68 11.85 19.69
N GLY A 113 -16.29 11.22 18.68
CA GLY A 113 -16.62 9.79 18.71
C GLY A 113 -15.37 8.90 18.62
N SER A 114 -15.43 7.71 19.23
CA SER A 114 -14.30 6.75 19.20
C SER A 114 -13.92 6.30 17.79
N GLN A 115 -14.89 6.30 16.87
CA GLN A 115 -14.75 5.96 15.46
C GLN A 115 -14.20 7.11 14.61
N ALA A 116 -14.16 8.35 15.11
CA ALA A 116 -13.56 9.48 14.41
C ALA A 116 -12.06 9.28 14.14
N ARG A 117 -11.42 8.39 14.92
CA ARG A 117 -10.02 7.98 14.71
C ARG A 117 -9.75 7.43 13.30
N PHE A 118 -10.73 6.80 12.66
CA PHE A 118 -10.59 6.32 11.28
C PHE A 118 -10.41 7.45 10.25
N LEU A 119 -10.95 8.64 10.54
CA LEU A 119 -10.71 9.85 9.77
C LEU A 119 -9.39 10.50 10.19
N LEU A 120 -9.20 10.75 11.50
CA LEU A 120 -8.04 11.47 12.02
C LEU A 120 -6.71 10.81 11.68
N ALA A 121 -6.65 9.47 11.66
CA ALA A 121 -5.44 8.73 11.29
C ALA A 121 -5.01 8.92 9.82
N LYS A 122 -5.88 9.47 8.96
CA LYS A 122 -5.60 9.74 7.55
C LYS A 122 -5.35 11.21 7.25
N LEU A 123 -5.76 12.11 8.16
CA LEU A 123 -5.55 13.55 7.97
C LEU A 123 -4.09 13.90 8.24
N ASN A 124 -3.60 14.90 7.51
CA ASN A 124 -2.29 15.47 7.82
C ASN A 124 -2.37 16.25 9.14
N PRO A 125 -1.50 16.01 10.12
CA PRO A 125 -1.51 16.75 11.38
C PRO A 125 -0.81 18.11 11.21
N SER A 126 -1.45 19.06 10.53
CA SER A 126 -0.91 20.43 10.40
C SER A 126 -0.91 21.21 11.71
N ILE A 127 -1.86 20.92 12.60
CA ILE A 127 -2.00 21.50 13.93
C ILE A 127 -1.85 20.36 14.95
N THR A 128 -0.74 20.37 15.69
CA THR A 128 -0.45 19.43 16.78
C THR A 128 -0.34 20.17 18.11
N TYR A 129 -0.37 19.43 19.22
CA TYR A 129 -0.22 19.99 20.57
C TYR A 129 1.13 20.69 20.80
N ASN A 130 2.14 20.43 19.95
CA ASN A 130 3.46 21.06 19.98
C ASN A 130 3.55 22.34 19.12
N SER A 131 2.50 22.69 18.38
CA SER A 131 2.53 23.88 17.52
C SER A 131 2.21 25.16 18.32
N ASP A 132 3.04 26.19 18.18
CA ASP A 132 2.92 27.47 18.91
C ASP A 132 1.69 28.32 18.53
N ASN A 133 0.78 27.80 17.70
CA ASN A 133 -0.40 28.52 17.23
C ASN A 133 -1.66 27.64 17.33
N PRO A 134 -2.25 27.48 18.52
CA PRO A 134 -3.52 26.80 18.68
C PRO A 134 -4.61 27.68 18.06
N SER A 135 -5.09 27.30 16.88
CA SER A 135 -6.25 27.96 16.27
C SER A 135 -7.46 27.81 17.21
N PRO A 136 -8.19 28.89 17.56
CA PRO A 136 -9.33 28.79 18.47
C PRO A 136 -10.42 27.94 17.81
N GLY A 137 -10.64 26.73 18.34
CA GLY A 137 -11.69 25.82 17.85
C GLY A 137 -11.25 24.87 16.73
N GLY A 138 -9.97 24.81 16.38
CA GLY A 138 -9.44 23.74 15.52
C GLY A 138 -9.26 22.44 16.31
N ASP A 139 -9.73 21.32 15.76
CA ASP A 139 -9.44 20.02 16.36
C ASP A 139 -7.92 19.76 16.32
N VAL A 140 -7.32 19.48 17.48
CA VAL A 140 -5.89 19.19 17.60
C VAL A 140 -5.69 17.68 17.56
N ILE A 141 -4.84 17.19 16.66
CA ILE A 141 -4.49 15.77 16.61
C ILE A 141 -3.32 15.51 17.56
N PHE A 142 -3.50 14.55 18.48
CA PHE A 142 -2.46 14.05 19.37
C PHE A 142 -1.59 13.03 18.63
N THR A 143 -0.72 13.50 17.74
CA THR A 143 0.30 12.67 17.07
C THR A 143 1.65 13.39 17.01
N ASP A 144 2.73 12.61 17.03
CA ASP A 144 4.11 13.05 16.76
C ASP A 144 4.48 12.98 15.27
N ASP A 145 3.53 12.62 14.39
CA ASP A 145 3.77 12.51 12.95
C ASP A 145 4.14 13.86 12.32
N VAL A 146 5.08 13.80 11.36
CA VAL A 146 5.58 14.99 10.67
C VAL A 146 4.55 15.47 9.65
N SER A 147 4.13 16.73 9.75
CA SER A 147 3.22 17.34 8.78
C SER A 147 3.88 17.56 7.41
N PHE A 148 3.06 17.76 6.38
CA PHE A 148 3.53 17.87 4.99
C PHE A 148 4.51 19.05 4.76
N GLN A 149 4.35 20.17 5.48
CA GLN A 149 5.14 21.38 5.30
C GLN A 149 6.62 21.20 5.71
N PRO A 150 6.95 20.73 6.93
CA PRO A 150 8.33 20.37 7.30
C PRO A 150 8.99 19.38 6.34
N THR A 151 8.27 18.34 5.88
CA THR A 151 8.87 17.32 4.99
C THR A 151 9.24 17.89 3.62
N THR A 152 8.38 18.72 3.03
CA THR A 152 8.65 19.39 1.75
C THR A 152 9.78 20.39 1.88
N TRP A 153 9.84 21.15 2.98
CA TRP A 153 10.97 22.01 3.30
C TRP A 153 12.28 21.25 3.48
N TRP A 154 12.27 20.10 4.17
CA TRP A 154 13.47 19.28 4.39
C TRP A 154 13.97 18.64 3.08
N CYS A 155 13.06 18.10 2.26
CA CYS A 155 13.41 17.60 0.93
C CYS A 155 13.98 18.71 0.04
N TRP A 156 13.40 19.91 0.09
CA TRP A 156 13.88 21.06 -0.68
C TRP A 156 15.22 21.59 -0.16
N SER A 157 15.45 21.64 1.16
CA SER A 157 16.73 22.07 1.74
C SER A 157 17.86 21.07 1.44
N ARG A 158 17.56 19.75 1.47
CA ARG A 158 18.48 18.68 1.08
C ARG A 158 18.78 18.69 -0.43
N ARG A 159 17.80 19.10 -1.24
CA ARG A 159 17.98 19.32 -2.69
C ARG A 159 18.81 20.59 -2.99
N ARG A 160 18.75 21.63 -2.15
CA ARG A 160 19.64 22.81 -2.23
C ARG A 160 21.07 22.54 -1.80
N THR A 161 21.28 21.79 -0.72
CA THR A 161 22.64 21.42 -0.29
C THR A 161 23.33 20.51 -1.29
N SER A 162 22.59 19.65 -2.00
CA SER A 162 23.12 18.85 -3.12
C SER A 162 23.29 19.63 -4.44
N ALA A 163 22.73 20.83 -4.57
CA ALA A 163 22.95 21.72 -5.72
C ALA A 163 24.22 22.59 -5.57
N SER A 164 24.66 22.88 -4.34
CA SER A 164 25.90 23.63 -4.06
C SER A 164 27.18 22.80 -4.26
N THR A 165 27.09 21.47 -4.18
CA THR A 165 28.22 20.55 -4.43
C THR A 165 28.19 19.97 -5.85
N ARG A 166 27.98 20.83 -6.87
CA ARG A 166 28.13 20.44 -8.27
C ARG A 166 29.22 21.25 -8.96
N ALA A 167 30.45 21.08 -8.45
CA ALA A 167 31.68 21.33 -9.19
C ALA A 167 32.48 20.02 -9.20
N THR A 168 32.91 19.62 -10.39
CA THR A 168 33.82 18.50 -10.71
C THR A 168 33.46 17.12 -10.18
N ARG A 169 32.43 16.51 -10.78
CA ARG A 169 32.54 15.09 -11.14
C ARG A 169 32.27 14.91 -12.62
N SER A 170 33.36 14.60 -13.31
CA SER A 170 33.43 14.07 -14.66
C SER A 170 32.27 13.11 -14.94
N ILE A 171 31.68 13.25 -16.13
CA ILE A 171 30.78 12.30 -16.75
C ILE A 171 31.58 11.00 -16.96
N ALA A 172 31.57 10.13 -15.94
CA ALA A 172 31.90 8.74 -16.12
C ALA A 172 30.64 8.04 -16.63
N SER A 173 30.66 7.79 -17.94
CA SER A 173 29.83 6.86 -18.69
C SER A 173 29.02 5.89 -17.81
N THR A 174 27.70 6.02 -17.93
CA THR A 174 26.69 5.04 -17.56
C THR A 174 26.97 3.72 -18.27
N SER A 175 27.78 2.85 -17.65
CA SER A 175 27.96 1.46 -18.12
C SER A 175 28.17 0.45 -16.99
N HIS A 176 28.29 0.88 -15.73
CA HIS A 176 28.70 -0.01 -14.64
C HIS A 176 27.59 -0.52 -13.70
N LEU A 177 26.30 -0.37 -14.06
CA LEU A 177 25.19 -0.98 -13.31
C LEU A 177 24.40 -2.03 -14.11
N SER A 178 24.86 -2.39 -15.31
CA SER A 178 24.27 -3.51 -16.08
C SER A 178 24.99 -4.85 -15.86
N CYS A 179 25.94 -4.94 -14.92
CA CYS A 179 26.91 -6.04 -14.87
C CYS A 179 26.86 -6.91 -13.60
N LEU A 180 25.67 -7.13 -13.02
CA LEU A 180 25.46 -8.21 -12.02
C LEU A 180 24.25 -9.13 -12.32
N LEU A 181 23.58 -8.97 -13.46
CA LEU A 181 22.50 -9.86 -13.91
C LEU A 181 22.74 -10.50 -15.29
N ALA A 182 23.89 -10.27 -15.92
CA ALA A 182 24.30 -11.07 -17.06
C ALA A 182 24.90 -12.38 -16.55
N SER A 183 24.05 -13.30 -16.10
CA SER A 183 24.45 -14.69 -15.98
C SER A 183 24.89 -15.13 -17.38
N THR A 184 26.16 -15.52 -17.54
CA THR A 184 26.71 -16.12 -18.77
C THR A 184 26.16 -17.53 -19.02
N ARG A 185 25.14 -17.93 -18.27
CA ARG A 185 24.53 -19.26 -18.36
C ARG A 185 23.43 -19.26 -19.41
N PRO A 186 23.30 -20.35 -20.18
CA PRO A 186 22.24 -20.50 -21.18
C PRO A 186 20.86 -20.37 -20.51
N PRO A 187 19.81 -19.94 -21.24
CA PRO A 187 18.48 -19.76 -20.69
C PRO A 187 18.00 -21.04 -19.96
N PRO A 188 17.33 -20.89 -18.81
CA PRO A 188 16.88 -22.03 -18.01
C PRO A 188 15.92 -22.93 -18.80
N SER A 189 15.85 -24.20 -18.41
CA SER A 189 14.94 -25.16 -19.05
C SER A 189 13.49 -24.85 -18.68
N PRO A 190 12.49 -25.15 -19.54
CA PRO A 190 11.09 -24.92 -19.19
C PRO A 190 10.75 -25.70 -17.91
N PRO A 191 10.05 -25.07 -16.95
CA PRO A 191 9.74 -25.71 -15.68
C PRO A 191 8.84 -26.92 -15.89
N ARG A 192 9.03 -27.93 -15.05
CA ARG A 192 8.24 -29.17 -15.09
C ARG A 192 7.29 -29.22 -13.91
N THR A 193 6.01 -29.42 -14.16
CA THR A 193 5.01 -29.62 -13.11
C THR A 193 4.84 -31.11 -12.83
N VAL A 194 4.88 -31.48 -11.56
CA VAL A 194 4.65 -32.84 -11.05
C VAL A 194 3.53 -32.76 -10.02
N ILE A 195 2.47 -33.55 -10.21
CA ILE A 195 1.40 -33.67 -9.21
C ILE A 195 1.86 -34.65 -8.15
N LEU A 196 1.92 -34.21 -6.88
CA LEU A 196 2.36 -35.05 -5.76
C LEU A 196 1.22 -35.89 -5.21
N ASP A 197 0.02 -35.33 -5.18
CA ASP A 197 -1.18 -36.00 -4.70
C ASP A 197 -2.39 -35.53 -5.51
N ALA A 198 -3.07 -36.48 -6.14
CA ALA A 198 -4.21 -36.21 -7.01
C ALA A 198 -5.49 -35.93 -6.20
N ASP A 199 -5.58 -36.43 -4.97
CA ASP A 199 -6.78 -36.29 -4.13
C ASP A 199 -6.82 -34.93 -3.42
N THR A 200 -5.65 -34.36 -3.10
CA THR A 200 -5.52 -33.02 -2.48
C THR A 200 -5.17 -31.91 -3.48
N GLY A 201 -4.95 -32.23 -4.76
CA GLY A 201 -4.59 -31.26 -5.80
C GLY A 201 -3.18 -30.66 -5.66
N VAL A 202 -2.37 -31.15 -4.71
CA VAL A 202 -1.03 -30.64 -4.43
C VAL A 202 -0.10 -30.93 -5.60
N SER A 203 0.47 -29.87 -6.17
CA SER A 203 1.41 -29.97 -7.28
C SER A 203 2.69 -29.20 -7.01
N VAL A 204 3.76 -29.59 -7.69
CA VAL A 204 5.08 -28.99 -7.55
C VAL A 204 5.62 -28.63 -8.91
N ARG A 205 6.09 -27.41 -9.06
CA ARG A 205 6.81 -26.94 -10.23
C ARG A 205 8.31 -26.93 -9.95
N LEU A 206 9.03 -27.70 -10.77
CA LEU A 206 10.47 -27.85 -10.70
C LEU A 206 11.15 -26.97 -11.76
N PHE A 207 12.06 -26.12 -11.31
CA PHE A 207 12.93 -25.32 -12.17
C PHE A 207 14.31 -25.97 -12.15
N LEU A 208 14.68 -26.63 -13.26
CA LEU A 208 15.92 -27.39 -13.34
C LEU A 208 17.07 -26.52 -13.89
N PRO A 209 18.16 -26.36 -13.11
CA PRO A 209 19.37 -25.75 -13.62
C PRO A 209 20.02 -26.67 -14.66
N LYS A 210 20.63 -26.07 -15.69
CA LYS A 210 21.50 -26.81 -16.62
C LYS A 210 22.81 -27.15 -15.90
N LEU A 211 22.92 -28.39 -15.41
CA LEU A 211 24.11 -28.93 -14.77
C LEU A 211 25.26 -29.07 -15.78
N GLN A 212 26.36 -28.35 -15.52
CA GLN A 212 27.60 -28.45 -16.31
C GLN A 212 28.46 -29.65 -15.88
N GLU A 213 28.36 -30.10 -14.61
CA GLU A 213 29.11 -31.24 -14.07
C GLU A 213 28.25 -32.10 -13.14
N PRO A 214 28.23 -33.43 -13.29
CA PRO A 214 27.34 -34.33 -12.55
C PRO A 214 27.77 -34.61 -11.09
N SER A 215 28.97 -34.19 -10.66
CA SER A 215 29.51 -34.50 -9.33
C SER A 215 29.31 -33.41 -8.28
N LYS A 216 28.76 -32.26 -8.66
CA LYS A 216 28.62 -31.10 -7.77
C LYS A 216 27.30 -31.18 -6.99
N LYS A 217 27.36 -31.01 -5.67
CA LYS A 217 26.15 -30.95 -4.82
C LYS A 217 25.24 -29.81 -5.31
N LEU A 218 24.03 -30.15 -5.72
CA LEU A 218 22.99 -29.20 -6.08
C LEU A 218 22.39 -28.60 -4.81
N LEU A 219 22.38 -27.27 -4.74
CA LEU A 219 21.58 -26.57 -3.75
C LEU A 219 20.11 -26.67 -4.16
N VAL A 220 19.25 -27.00 -3.19
CA VAL A 220 17.80 -27.09 -3.38
C VAL A 220 17.17 -25.96 -2.59
N VAL A 221 16.37 -25.13 -3.26
CA VAL A 221 15.55 -24.10 -2.63
C VAL A 221 14.10 -24.52 -2.76
N VAL A 222 13.46 -24.79 -1.63
CA VAL A 222 12.04 -25.11 -1.58
C VAL A 222 11.29 -23.82 -1.31
N PHE A 223 10.38 -23.48 -2.23
CA PHE A 223 9.55 -22.30 -2.17
C PHE A 223 8.10 -22.75 -1.98
N PHE A 224 7.54 -22.46 -0.82
CA PHE A 224 6.16 -22.82 -0.51
C PHE A 224 5.24 -21.67 -0.90
N HIS A 225 4.37 -21.90 -1.89
CA HIS A 225 3.28 -20.97 -2.23
C HIS A 225 2.12 -21.28 -1.28
N GLY A 226 1.91 -20.41 -0.29
CA GLY A 226 0.88 -20.65 0.72
C GLY A 226 1.20 -20.07 2.08
N GLY A 227 1.19 -18.74 2.19
CA GLY A 227 1.00 -18.06 3.47
C GLY A 227 -0.43 -17.54 3.56
N VAL A 228 -1.23 -18.09 4.49
CA VAL A 228 -2.56 -17.71 5.07
C VAL A 228 -3.66 -17.07 4.20
N PHE A 229 -3.40 -16.69 2.95
CA PHE A 229 -4.30 -15.90 2.12
C PHE A 229 -4.30 -16.31 0.64
N PHE A 230 -3.89 -17.54 0.32
CA PHE A 230 -4.03 -18.08 -1.04
C PHE A 230 -3.47 -17.13 -2.13
N ILE A 231 -2.34 -16.46 -1.84
CA ILE A 231 -1.78 -15.43 -2.72
C ILE A 231 -0.85 -16.11 -3.72
N GLU A 232 -1.26 -16.03 -4.99
CA GLU A 232 -0.52 -16.44 -6.21
C GLU A 232 -0.09 -17.92 -6.27
N SER A 233 -0.40 -18.58 -7.39
CA SER A 233 -0.01 -19.97 -7.65
C SER A 233 1.42 -20.08 -8.18
N ASP A 234 1.91 -21.31 -8.30
CA ASP A 234 3.16 -21.64 -9.00
C ASP A 234 3.23 -21.09 -10.44
N GLY A 235 2.07 -20.76 -11.02
CA GLY A 235 1.87 -20.25 -12.38
C GLY A 235 1.78 -18.72 -12.50
N SER A 236 1.87 -17.96 -11.41
CA SER A 236 1.87 -16.50 -11.51
C SER A 236 3.10 -15.97 -12.26
N VAL A 237 2.88 -15.05 -13.21
CA VAL A 237 3.91 -14.47 -14.07
C VAL A 237 5.01 -13.80 -13.25
N THR A 238 4.66 -13.14 -12.15
CA THR A 238 5.61 -12.44 -11.26
C THR A 238 6.54 -13.43 -10.57
N TYR A 239 6.01 -14.53 -10.02
CA TYR A 239 6.81 -15.58 -9.38
C TYR A 239 7.64 -16.37 -10.38
N HIS A 240 7.05 -16.72 -11.53
CA HIS A 240 7.75 -17.40 -12.61
C HIS A 240 9.00 -16.63 -13.05
N ASN A 241 8.87 -15.31 -13.25
CA ASN A 241 10.00 -14.46 -13.64
C ASN A 241 11.07 -14.37 -12.54
N TYR A 242 10.66 -14.24 -11.27
CA TYR A 242 11.59 -14.19 -10.15
C TYR A 242 12.38 -15.50 -10.00
N VAL A 243 11.68 -16.64 -9.98
CA VAL A 243 12.30 -17.96 -9.82
C VAL A 243 13.21 -18.30 -11.01
N ASN A 244 12.79 -17.97 -12.24
CA ASN A 244 13.64 -18.11 -13.41
C ASN A 244 14.93 -17.28 -13.32
N SER A 245 14.84 -16.05 -12.80
CA SER A 245 16.02 -15.20 -12.61
C SER A 245 16.96 -15.76 -11.53
N LEU A 246 16.40 -16.36 -10.47
CA LEU A 246 17.15 -16.97 -9.37
C LEU A 246 17.89 -18.23 -9.83
N ASP A 247 17.20 -19.13 -10.55
CA ASP A 247 17.81 -20.33 -11.13
C ASP A 247 18.91 -19.94 -12.12
N ALA A 248 18.65 -18.97 -13.00
CA ALA A 248 19.64 -18.50 -13.97
C ALA A 248 20.88 -17.88 -13.29
N ALA A 249 20.71 -17.14 -12.20
CA ALA A 249 21.81 -16.47 -11.50
C ALA A 249 22.66 -17.44 -10.66
N VAL A 250 22.02 -18.34 -9.90
CA VAL A 250 22.70 -19.16 -8.88
C VAL A 250 22.92 -20.60 -9.36
N GLY A 251 22.06 -21.13 -10.23
CA GLY A 251 22.08 -22.52 -10.72
C GLY A 251 21.62 -23.49 -9.65
N VAL A 252 20.42 -23.25 -9.14
CA VAL A 252 19.85 -23.90 -7.96
C VAL A 252 18.58 -24.60 -8.39
N LEU A 253 18.37 -25.82 -7.92
CA LEU A 253 17.09 -26.50 -8.13
C LEU A 253 16.04 -25.80 -7.28
N VAL A 254 15.10 -25.10 -7.92
CA VAL A 254 13.98 -24.48 -7.22
C VAL A 254 12.76 -25.39 -7.32
N VAL A 255 12.22 -25.72 -6.16
CA VAL A 255 11.03 -26.55 -5.97
C VAL A 255 9.92 -25.63 -5.48
N SER A 256 9.06 -25.19 -6.39
CA SER A 256 7.90 -24.36 -6.09
C SER A 256 6.71 -25.28 -5.80
N VAL A 257 6.24 -25.29 -4.56
CA VAL A 257 5.12 -26.14 -4.12
C VAL A 257 3.84 -25.34 -4.15
N ASP A 258 2.86 -25.84 -4.89
CA ASP A 258 1.50 -25.32 -4.91
C ASP A 258 0.59 -26.22 -4.06
N TYR A 259 0.05 -25.65 -2.98
CA TYR A 259 -0.89 -26.32 -2.09
C TYR A 259 -2.35 -25.99 -2.41
N ARG A 260 -2.64 -25.32 -3.52
CA ARG A 260 -3.99 -24.96 -3.89
C ARG A 260 -4.78 -26.21 -4.29
N GLU A 261 -5.82 -26.53 -3.51
CA GLU A 261 -6.91 -27.40 -3.95
C GLU A 261 -7.55 -26.74 -5.19
N ASN A 262 -7.58 -27.47 -6.31
CA ASN A 262 -8.16 -27.02 -7.57
C ASN A 262 -9.59 -27.53 -7.72
#